data_AF-A0A167FCY7-F1
#
_entry.id   AF-A0A167FCY7-F1
#
_cell.length_a   1.000
_cell.length_b   1.000
_cell.length_c   1.000
_cell.angle_alpha   90.00
_cell.angle_beta   90.00
_cell.angle_gamma   90.00
#
_symmetry.space_group_name_H-M   'P 1'
#
loop_
_entity.id
_entity.type
_entity.pdbx_description
1 polymer ?
#
loop_
_entity_poly.entity_id
_entity_poly.type
_entity_poly.pdbx_seq_one_letter_code
_entity_poly.pdbx_strand_id
1 'polypeptide(L)'
;MSTDPWNELELAPTSDKQAIEAAYQQKLENLSTESDDIRAERESALHAAYQSILNSLVAPFTPSDHSLANPLFNEFNDELTDLLGNAHRHTQVSSWQLLVDHPACGVVSLRNDLAALVFDKVLNHQKTCQNDKEMVSSEVLVFLTEQLEWTTREDLKAHYGEGFYYRMTQQDIPQPEFVPEPIADTGNLANIFICLTIICAIGLLMISV
;
A
#
# COMPACT_ATOMS: atom_id res chain seq x y z
N MET A 1 2.62 20.54 -7.45
CA MET A 1 3.40 19.29 -7.35
C MET A 1 3.56 19.01 -5.87
N SER A 2 3.07 17.87 -5.38
CA SER A 2 3.22 17.50 -3.96
C SER A 2 4.66 17.01 -3.77
N THR A 3 5.56 17.87 -3.32
CA THR A 3 6.90 17.44 -2.92
C THR A 3 6.77 16.61 -1.65
N ASP A 4 7.38 15.43 -1.67
CA ASP A 4 7.44 14.54 -0.52
C ASP A 4 8.15 15.28 0.65
N PRO A 5 7.49 15.46 1.81
CA PRO A 5 8.04 16.25 2.90
C PRO A 5 9.33 15.66 3.48
N TRP A 6 9.56 14.34 3.33
CA TRP A 6 10.82 13.70 3.72
C TRP A 6 12.00 14.14 2.87
N ASN A 7 11.75 14.36 1.57
CA ASN A 7 12.76 14.87 0.65
C ASN A 7 13.09 16.34 0.92
N GLU A 8 12.13 17.15 1.37
CA GLU A 8 12.38 18.53 1.78
C GLU A 8 13.30 18.62 3.01
N LEU A 9 13.16 17.68 3.95
CA LEU A 9 14.06 17.54 5.09
C LEU A 9 15.35 16.77 4.77
N GLU A 10 15.50 16.21 3.56
CA GLU A 10 16.58 15.29 3.17
C GLU A 10 16.79 14.15 4.20
N LEU A 11 15.70 13.69 4.79
CA LEU A 11 15.69 12.70 5.85
C LEU A 11 14.93 11.46 5.38
N ALA A 12 15.51 10.28 5.59
CA ALA A 12 14.78 9.04 5.38
C ALA A 12 13.56 8.97 6.34
N PRO A 13 12.40 8.46 5.89
CA PRO A 13 11.23 8.30 6.75
C PRO A 13 11.58 7.63 8.08
N THR A 14 11.26 8.31 9.19
CA THR A 14 11.57 7.83 10.55
C THR A 14 10.46 8.22 11.52
N SER A 15 10.32 7.47 12.62
CA SER A 15 9.44 7.83 13.74
C SER A 15 10.15 8.61 14.85
N ASP A 16 11.47 8.79 14.74
CA ASP A 16 12.29 9.49 15.71
C ASP A 16 12.11 11.02 15.60
N LYS A 17 11.30 11.56 16.51
CA LYS A 17 11.01 13.00 16.60
C LYS A 17 12.27 13.84 16.80
N GLN A 18 13.28 13.33 17.50
CA GLN A 18 14.53 14.07 17.72
C GLN A 18 15.37 14.14 16.45
N ALA A 19 15.42 13.05 15.68
CA ALA A 19 16.10 13.05 14.38
C ALA A 19 15.42 14.00 13.38
N ILE A 20 14.09 14.05 13.39
CA ILE A 20 13.29 14.95 12.52
C ILE A 20 13.51 16.41 12.91
N GLU A 21 13.48 16.73 14.20
CA GLU A 21 13.77 18.09 14.69
C GLU A 21 15.20 18.51 14.38
N ALA A 22 16.18 17.62 14.54
CA ALA A 22 17.58 17.89 14.21
C ALA A 22 17.76 18.20 12.71
N ALA A 23 17.14 17.42 11.82
CA ALA A 23 17.19 17.65 10.38
C ALA A 23 16.53 18.99 9.99
N TYR A 24 15.40 19.32 10.61
CA TYR A 24 14.72 20.61 10.41
C TYR A 24 15.61 21.79 10.83
N GLN A 25 16.23 21.74 12.01
CA GLN A 25 17.13 22.81 12.48
C GLN A 25 18.37 22.95 11.60
N GLN A 26 18.98 21.83 11.18
CA GLN A 26 20.13 21.87 10.28
C GLN A 26 19.80 22.53 8.93
N LYS A 27 18.61 22.25 8.39
CA LYS A 27 18.11 22.89 7.15
C LYS A 27 17.88 24.39 7.35
N LEU A 28 17.31 24.81 8.47
CA LEU A 28 17.16 26.24 8.80
C LEU A 28 18.52 26.96 8.88
N GLU A 29 19.52 26.33 9.50
CA GLU A 29 20.88 26.89 9.57
C GLU A 29 21.51 27.05 8.18
N ASN A 30 21.32 26.08 7.28
CA ASN A 30 21.84 26.16 5.91
C ASN A 30 21.21 27.31 5.09
N LEU A 31 19.93 27.63 5.35
CA LEU A 31 19.20 28.72 4.70
C LEU A 31 19.66 30.12 5.15
N SER A 32 20.42 30.23 6.25
CA SER A 32 20.90 31.51 6.79
C SER A 32 21.86 32.27 5.85
N THR A 33 22.43 31.59 4.84
CA THR A 33 23.36 32.16 3.86
C THR A 33 22.71 32.65 2.57
N GLU A 34 21.41 32.43 2.37
CA GLU A 34 20.67 32.82 1.17
C GLU A 34 20.10 34.25 1.25
N SER A 35 19.73 34.81 0.10
CA SER A 35 19.06 36.12 0.03
C SER A 35 17.69 36.08 0.72
N ASP A 36 17.31 37.19 1.38
CA ASP A 36 16.11 37.28 2.24
C ASP A 36 14.81 36.80 1.56
N ASP A 37 14.61 37.09 0.27
CA ASP A 37 13.39 36.70 -0.47
C ASP A 37 13.30 35.19 -0.72
N ILE A 38 14.43 34.54 -1.03
CA ILE A 38 14.49 33.08 -1.24
C ILE A 38 14.41 32.35 0.11
N ARG A 39 15.02 32.93 1.15
CA ARG A 39 15.00 32.39 2.50
C ARG A 39 13.57 32.27 3.04
N ALA A 40 12.75 33.31 2.92
CA ALA A 40 11.39 33.30 3.44
C ALA A 40 10.50 32.25 2.76
N GLU A 41 10.64 32.08 1.44
CA GLU A 41 9.87 31.06 0.69
C GLU A 41 10.31 29.64 1.07
N ARG A 42 11.62 29.39 1.18
CA ARG A 42 12.15 28.07 1.57
C ARG A 42 11.90 27.72 3.03
N GLU A 43 11.96 28.68 3.94
CA GLU A 43 11.59 28.48 5.35
C GLU A 43 10.12 28.09 5.49
N SER A 44 9.23 28.75 4.74
CA SER A 44 7.80 28.41 4.72
C SER A 44 7.56 26.99 4.23
N ALA A 45 8.21 26.59 3.12
CA ALA A 45 8.12 25.24 2.58
C ALA A 45 8.68 24.17 3.54
N LEU A 46 9.84 24.44 4.15
CA LEU A 46 10.47 23.56 5.12
C LEU A 46 9.61 23.41 6.39
N HIS A 47 9.03 24.50 6.89
CA HIS A 47 8.15 24.46 8.04
C HIS A 47 6.87 23.67 7.75
N ALA A 48 6.29 23.85 6.56
CA ALA A 48 5.13 23.06 6.12
C ALA A 48 5.46 21.57 6.01
N ALA A 49 6.64 21.21 5.49
CA ALA A 49 7.11 19.83 5.42
C ALA A 49 7.33 19.22 6.82
N TYR A 50 7.97 19.96 7.73
CA TYR A 50 8.17 19.53 9.12
C TYR A 50 6.84 19.31 9.85
N GLN A 51 5.91 20.26 9.75
CA GLN A 51 4.58 20.08 10.33
C GLN A 51 3.82 18.91 9.69
N SER A 52 3.94 18.73 8.37
CA SER A 52 3.33 17.58 7.68
C SER A 52 3.89 16.25 8.20
N ILE A 53 5.20 16.16 8.39
CA ILE A 53 5.84 14.98 8.99
C ILE A 53 5.33 14.79 10.42
N LEU A 54 5.39 15.80 11.28
CA LEU A 54 4.94 15.67 12.66
C LEU A 54 3.46 15.28 12.78
N ASN A 55 2.61 15.84 11.93
CA ASN A 55 1.18 15.50 11.88
C ASN A 55 0.96 14.07 11.35
N SER A 56 1.89 13.54 10.56
CA SER A 56 1.87 12.14 10.12
C SER A 56 2.35 11.14 11.19
N LEU A 57 3.04 11.62 12.23
CA LEU A 57 3.47 10.87 13.42
C LEU A 57 2.34 10.75 14.44
N VAL A 58 1.23 10.13 14.04
CA VAL A 58 0.21 9.67 14.98
C VAL A 58 0.86 8.65 15.92
N ALA A 59 0.62 8.78 17.23
CA ALA A 59 1.13 7.82 18.20
C ALA A 59 0.63 6.41 17.85
N PRO A 60 1.48 5.37 17.95
CA PRO A 60 1.07 4.01 17.66
C PRO A 60 -0.17 3.62 18.48
N PHE A 61 -1.06 2.83 17.88
CA PHE A 61 -2.17 2.26 18.63
C PHE A 61 -1.65 1.53 19.88
N THR A 62 -2.25 1.84 21.03
CA THR A 62 -1.95 1.15 22.29
C THR A 62 -3.13 0.24 22.64
N PRO A 63 -2.97 -1.09 22.62
CA PRO A 63 -4.02 -2.02 23.00
C PRO A 63 -4.39 -1.86 24.48
N SER A 64 -5.59 -2.30 24.86
CA SER A 64 -6.00 -2.30 26.26
C SER A 64 -5.16 -3.28 27.10
N ASP A 65 -5.02 -3.01 28.40
CA ASP A 65 -4.33 -3.90 29.35
C ASP A 65 -4.92 -5.33 29.34
N HIS A 66 -6.24 -5.43 29.11
CA HIS A 66 -6.93 -6.71 29.01
C HIS A 66 -6.48 -7.51 27.78
N SER A 67 -6.31 -6.84 26.63
CA SER A 67 -5.81 -7.49 25.42
C SER A 67 -4.35 -7.89 25.56
N LEU A 68 -3.50 -7.02 26.13
CA LEU A 68 -2.09 -7.32 26.37
C LEU A 68 -1.88 -8.50 27.33
N ALA A 69 -2.77 -8.67 28.32
CA ALA A 69 -2.75 -9.81 29.22
C ALA A 69 -3.18 -11.13 28.55
N ASN A 70 -3.80 -11.08 27.37
CA ASN A 70 -4.27 -12.26 26.66
C ASN A 70 -3.15 -12.86 25.78
N PRO A 71 -2.75 -14.12 25.99
CA PRO A 71 -1.68 -14.74 25.21
C PRO A 71 -1.99 -14.81 23.71
N LEU A 72 -3.26 -15.04 23.33
CA LEU A 72 -3.67 -15.11 21.93
C LEU A 72 -3.50 -13.77 21.19
N PHE A 73 -3.61 -12.65 21.92
CA PHE A 73 -3.37 -11.33 21.33
C PHE A 73 -1.89 -11.15 20.98
N ASN A 74 -1.00 -11.57 21.88
CA ASN A 74 0.45 -11.47 21.65
C ASN A 74 0.92 -12.42 20.54
N GLU A 75 0.41 -13.66 20.53
CA GLU A 75 0.66 -14.61 19.44
C GLU A 75 0.22 -14.05 18.09
N PHE A 76 -1.01 -13.53 18.00
CA PHE A 76 -1.51 -12.86 16.80
C PHE A 76 -0.62 -11.68 16.37
N ASN A 77 -0.17 -10.87 17.33
CA ASN A 77 0.67 -9.71 17.06
C ASN A 77 2.05 -10.11 16.49
N ASP A 78 2.61 -11.21 16.96
CA ASP A 78 3.86 -11.77 16.45
C ASP A 78 3.65 -12.30 15.02
N GLU A 79 2.59 -13.09 14.79
CA GLU A 79 2.25 -13.59 13.45
C GLU A 79 1.98 -12.48 12.43
N LEU A 80 1.30 -11.40 12.84
CA LEU A 80 1.08 -10.22 12.02
C LEU A 80 2.41 -9.54 11.66
N THR A 81 3.35 -9.47 12.60
CA THR A 81 4.69 -8.91 12.36
C THR A 81 5.46 -9.75 11.35
N ASP A 82 5.43 -11.06 11.51
CA ASP A 82 6.07 -12.01 10.59
C ASP A 82 5.43 -11.97 9.19
N LEU A 83 4.11 -11.80 9.10
CA LEU A 83 3.39 -11.67 7.85
C LEU A 83 3.85 -10.42 7.09
N LEU A 84 3.86 -9.26 7.75
CA LEU A 84 4.28 -7.99 7.14
C LEU A 84 5.76 -8.01 6.73
N GLY A 85 6.63 -8.61 7.56
CA GLY A 85 8.05 -8.79 7.26
C GLY A 85 8.34 -9.70 6.05
N ASN A 86 7.36 -10.46 5.56
CA ASN A 86 7.53 -11.36 4.44
C ASN A 86 7.03 -10.73 3.12
N ALA A 87 7.98 -10.32 2.28
CA ALA A 87 7.75 -9.66 0.99
C ALA A 87 6.80 -10.41 0.02
N HIS A 88 6.68 -11.73 0.15
CA HIS A 88 5.80 -12.52 -0.71
C HIS A 88 4.41 -12.73 -0.11
N ARG A 89 4.30 -12.81 1.22
CA ARG A 89 3.05 -13.16 1.88
C ARG A 89 2.16 -11.95 2.13
N HIS A 90 2.73 -10.79 2.47
CA HIS A 90 1.89 -9.62 2.78
C HIS A 90 1.10 -9.08 1.58
N THR A 91 1.45 -9.47 0.35
CA THR A 91 0.71 -9.11 -0.87
C THR A 91 -0.37 -10.14 -1.24
N GLN A 92 -0.45 -11.28 -0.55
CA GLN A 92 -1.34 -12.40 -0.89
C GLN A 92 -2.53 -12.48 0.07
N VAL A 93 -3.75 -12.33 -0.44
CA VAL A 93 -5.00 -12.44 0.34
C VAL A 93 -5.07 -13.75 1.14
N SER A 94 -4.62 -14.87 0.58
CA SER A 94 -4.62 -16.17 1.27
C SER A 94 -3.78 -16.17 2.56
N SER A 95 -2.68 -15.41 2.61
CA SER A 95 -1.87 -15.29 3.82
C SER A 95 -2.57 -14.46 4.90
N TRP A 96 -3.33 -13.45 4.50
CA TRP A 96 -4.14 -12.63 5.40
C TRP A 96 -5.39 -13.37 5.90
N GLN A 97 -5.97 -14.24 5.08
CA GLN A 97 -7.07 -15.11 5.50
C GLN A 97 -6.64 -16.00 6.68
N LEU A 98 -5.43 -16.59 6.62
CA LEU A 98 -4.90 -17.39 7.74
C LEU A 98 -4.79 -16.58 9.03
N LEU A 99 -4.39 -15.31 8.93
CA LEU A 99 -4.32 -14.42 10.09
C LEU A 99 -5.73 -14.08 10.62
N VAL A 100 -6.69 -13.80 9.73
CA VAL A 100 -8.09 -13.54 10.14
C VAL A 100 -8.74 -14.77 10.78
N ASP A 101 -8.39 -15.97 10.33
CA ASP A 101 -8.87 -17.24 10.89
C ASP A 101 -8.21 -17.60 12.24
N HIS A 102 -7.22 -16.80 12.71
CA HIS A 102 -6.52 -17.03 13.96
C HIS A 102 -7.50 -17.06 15.16
N PRO A 103 -7.31 -17.94 16.16
CA PRO A 103 -8.23 -18.07 17.30
C PRO A 103 -8.51 -16.77 18.07
N ALA A 104 -7.55 -15.85 18.10
CA ALA A 104 -7.71 -14.52 18.70
C ALA A 104 -8.88 -13.72 18.10
N CYS A 105 -9.13 -13.85 16.79
CA CYS A 105 -10.22 -13.16 16.09
C CYS A 105 -11.60 -13.69 16.50
N GLY A 106 -11.68 -14.93 17.00
CA GLY A 106 -12.89 -15.50 17.58
C GLY A 106 -13.22 -14.97 18.99
N VAL A 107 -12.28 -14.28 19.64
CA VAL A 107 -12.47 -13.74 20.99
C VAL A 107 -13.08 -12.34 20.90
N VAL A 108 -14.36 -12.23 21.22
CA VAL A 108 -15.14 -10.97 21.11
C VAL A 108 -14.46 -9.79 21.83
N SER A 109 -13.88 -10.04 23.02
CA SER A 109 -13.22 -8.98 23.79
C SER A 109 -11.95 -8.43 23.15
N LEU A 110 -11.34 -9.16 22.21
CA LEU A 110 -10.11 -8.74 21.53
C LEU A 110 -10.40 -8.07 20.18
N ARG A 111 -11.60 -8.25 19.61
CA ARG A 111 -11.94 -7.89 18.23
C ARG A 111 -11.56 -6.45 17.88
N ASN A 112 -11.91 -5.50 18.75
CA ASN A 112 -11.65 -4.08 18.50
C ASN A 112 -10.17 -3.73 18.50
N ASP A 113 -9.42 -4.28 19.48
CA ASP A 113 -7.99 -4.06 19.63
C ASP A 113 -7.20 -4.75 18.52
N LEU A 114 -7.62 -5.96 18.09
CA LEU A 114 -7.02 -6.66 16.96
C LEU A 114 -7.23 -5.90 15.66
N ALA A 115 -8.46 -5.46 15.38
CA ALA A 115 -8.75 -4.68 14.19
C ALA A 115 -7.97 -3.34 14.16
N ALA A 116 -7.81 -2.69 15.31
CA ALA A 116 -6.99 -1.47 15.42
C ALA A 116 -5.49 -1.75 15.27
N LEU A 117 -5.00 -2.85 15.84
CA LEU A 117 -3.62 -3.30 15.72
C LEU A 117 -3.26 -3.59 14.26
N VAL A 118 -4.10 -4.34 13.54
CA VAL A 118 -3.86 -4.63 12.12
C VAL A 118 -3.84 -3.32 11.32
N PHE A 119 -4.78 -2.41 11.58
CA PHE A 119 -4.82 -1.11 10.90
C PHE A 119 -3.53 -0.32 11.13
N ASP A 120 -3.11 -0.17 12.39
CA ASP A 120 -1.89 0.55 12.78
C ASP A 120 -0.66 -0.04 12.08
N LYS A 121 -0.48 -1.36 12.16
CA LYS A 121 0.71 -2.03 11.61
C LYS A 121 0.75 -1.98 10.10
N VAL A 122 -0.37 -2.17 9.41
CA VAL A 122 -0.43 -2.04 7.95
C VAL A 122 -0.16 -0.60 7.52
N LEU A 123 -0.72 0.39 8.22
CA LEU A 123 -0.47 1.79 7.92
C LEU A 123 1.01 2.15 8.14
N ASN A 124 1.59 1.71 9.25
CA ASN A 124 3.00 1.96 9.55
C ASN A 124 3.92 1.24 8.56
N HIS A 125 3.61 0.00 8.17
CA HIS A 125 4.32 -0.72 7.11
C HIS A 125 4.31 0.07 5.80
N GLN A 126 3.12 0.48 5.32
CA GLN A 126 3.01 1.25 4.06
C GLN A 126 3.75 2.59 4.09
N LYS A 127 3.83 3.26 5.25
CA LYS A 127 4.63 4.49 5.40
C LYS A 127 6.13 4.26 5.24
N THR A 128 6.61 3.03 5.46
CA THR A 128 8.03 2.67 5.36
C THR A 128 8.43 2.09 4.00
N CYS A 129 7.46 1.67 3.18
CA CYS A 129 7.70 1.11 1.86
C CYS A 129 8.24 2.18 0.90
N GLN A 130 9.25 1.82 0.11
CA GLN A 130 9.84 2.74 -0.89
C GLN A 130 9.16 2.64 -2.25
N ASN A 131 8.47 1.54 -2.51
CA ASN A 131 7.77 1.27 -3.76
C ASN A 131 6.46 0.51 -3.54
N ASP A 132 5.57 0.56 -4.53
CA ASP A 132 4.23 -0.04 -4.45
C ASP A 132 4.25 -1.57 -4.33
N LYS A 133 5.34 -2.24 -4.75
CA LYS A 133 5.44 -3.72 -4.68
C LYS A 133 5.70 -4.24 -3.26
N GLU A 134 6.23 -3.39 -2.39
CA GLU A 134 6.44 -3.67 -0.96
C GLU A 134 5.19 -3.33 -0.13
N MET A 135 4.22 -2.63 -0.70
CA MET A 135 3.00 -2.27 -0.01
C MET A 135 2.04 -3.45 0.04
N VAL A 136 1.18 -3.44 1.04
CA VAL A 136 0.03 -4.34 1.08
C VAL A 136 -0.87 -4.00 -0.12
N SER A 137 -1.23 -5.02 -0.91
CA SER A 137 -1.99 -4.81 -2.15
C SER A 137 -3.41 -4.29 -1.88
N SER A 138 -3.99 -3.57 -2.83
CA SER A 138 -5.37 -3.08 -2.72
C SER A 138 -6.37 -4.22 -2.48
N GLU A 139 -6.17 -5.39 -3.09
CA GLU A 139 -7.00 -6.58 -2.85
C GLU A 139 -6.99 -7.01 -1.38
N VAL A 140 -5.81 -6.99 -0.75
CA VAL A 140 -5.69 -7.27 0.68
C VAL A 140 -6.35 -6.18 1.51
N LEU A 141 -6.14 -4.91 1.18
CA LEU A 141 -6.73 -3.80 1.94
C LEU A 141 -8.27 -3.84 1.89
N VAL A 142 -8.86 -4.18 0.73
CA VAL A 142 -10.31 -4.42 0.59
C VAL A 142 -10.74 -5.59 1.48
N PHE A 143 -10.02 -6.71 1.39
CA PHE A 143 -10.30 -7.88 2.23
C PHE A 143 -10.26 -7.54 3.74
N LEU A 144 -9.23 -6.86 4.21
CA LEU A 144 -9.09 -6.46 5.62
C LEU A 144 -10.17 -5.48 6.05
N THR A 145 -10.53 -4.54 5.18
CA THR A 145 -11.60 -3.57 5.44
C THR A 145 -12.94 -4.27 5.68
N GLU A 146 -13.24 -5.32 4.90
CA GLU A 146 -14.44 -6.14 5.07
C GLU A 146 -14.38 -7.00 6.32
N GLN A 147 -13.30 -7.77 6.51
CA GLN A 147 -13.20 -8.74 7.61
C GLN A 147 -13.09 -8.09 8.99
N LEU A 148 -12.46 -6.92 9.08
CA LEU A 148 -12.22 -6.18 10.32
C LEU A 148 -13.18 -5.00 10.50
N GLU A 149 -14.15 -4.86 9.59
CA GLU A 149 -15.21 -3.85 9.62
C GLU A 149 -14.66 -2.42 9.76
N TRP A 150 -13.49 -2.13 9.18
CA TRP A 150 -12.78 -0.87 9.39
C TRP A 150 -13.61 0.36 9.01
N THR A 151 -14.49 0.27 8.01
CA THR A 151 -15.38 1.37 7.60
C THR A 151 -16.34 1.83 8.68
N THR A 152 -16.60 1.01 9.70
CA THR A 152 -17.49 1.31 10.82
C THR A 152 -16.76 1.87 12.04
N ARG A 153 -15.42 1.93 12.00
CA ARG A 153 -14.54 2.28 13.12
C ARG A 153 -14.21 3.77 13.13
N GLU A 154 -15.16 4.57 13.61
CA GLU A 154 -14.99 6.02 13.80
C GLU A 154 -13.82 6.38 14.74
N ASP A 155 -13.45 5.49 15.65
CA ASP A 155 -12.28 5.65 16.52
C ASP A 155 -10.97 5.61 15.73
N LEU A 156 -10.85 4.75 14.71
CA LEU A 156 -9.69 4.73 13.81
C LEU A 156 -9.65 6.01 12.96
N LYS A 157 -10.80 6.44 12.46
CA LYS A 157 -10.91 7.70 11.70
C LYS A 157 -10.49 8.90 12.54
N ALA A 158 -10.92 8.97 13.80
CA ALA A 158 -10.55 10.04 14.72
C ALA A 158 -9.06 10.01 15.10
N HIS A 159 -8.48 8.82 15.27
CA HIS A 159 -7.09 8.65 15.70
C HIS A 159 -6.09 8.93 14.57
N TYR A 160 -6.31 8.37 13.38
CA TYR A 160 -5.37 8.49 12.25
C TYR A 160 -5.69 9.64 11.29
N GLY A 161 -6.85 10.27 11.44
CA GLY A 161 -7.32 11.33 10.56
C GLY A 161 -7.89 10.83 9.22
N GLU A 162 -8.70 11.67 8.59
CA GLU A 162 -9.48 11.28 7.40
C GLU A 162 -8.60 10.80 6.24
N GLY A 163 -7.48 11.48 5.97
CA GLY A 163 -6.63 11.16 4.81
C GLY A 163 -6.06 9.75 4.86
N PHE A 164 -5.48 9.33 6.00
CA PHE A 164 -4.94 7.98 6.16
C PHE A 164 -6.04 6.94 6.25
N TYR A 165 -7.12 7.25 6.98
CA TYR A 165 -8.27 6.37 7.08
C TYR A 165 -8.89 6.04 5.72
N TYR A 166 -9.11 7.05 4.88
CA TYR A 166 -9.67 6.84 3.54
C TYR A 166 -8.72 6.06 2.64
N ARG A 167 -7.41 6.33 2.67
CA ARG A 167 -6.43 5.53 1.91
C ARG A 167 -6.42 4.06 2.34
N MET A 168 -6.71 3.73 3.59
CA MET A 168 -6.74 2.34 4.04
C MET A 168 -8.05 1.63 3.70
N THR A 169 -9.17 2.37 3.67
CA THR A 169 -10.53 1.78 3.66
C THR A 169 -11.29 1.95 2.35
N GLN A 170 -10.90 2.91 1.50
CA GLN A 170 -11.55 3.18 0.21
C GLN A 170 -10.60 2.80 -0.92
N GLN A 171 -10.30 1.51 -1.00
CA GLN A 171 -9.50 0.94 -2.06
C GLN A 171 -10.42 0.45 -3.17
N ASP A 172 -10.21 0.98 -4.38
CA ASP A 172 -10.85 0.46 -5.58
C ASP A 172 -9.98 -0.66 -6.15
N ILE A 173 -10.56 -1.83 -6.39
CA ILE A 173 -9.87 -2.87 -7.15
C ILE A 173 -9.69 -2.33 -8.58
N PRO A 174 -8.44 -2.22 -9.10
CA PRO A 174 -8.23 -1.80 -10.46
C PRO A 174 -9.05 -2.70 -11.38
N GLN A 175 -9.97 -2.11 -12.14
CA GLN A 175 -10.66 -2.84 -13.19
C GLN A 175 -9.58 -3.42 -14.10
N PRO A 176 -9.62 -4.72 -14.43
CA PRO A 176 -8.68 -5.27 -15.39
C PRO A 176 -8.78 -4.40 -16.64
N GLU A 177 -7.65 -3.81 -17.05
CA GLU A 177 -7.61 -3.07 -18.30
C GLU A 177 -8.19 -4.01 -19.35
N PHE A 178 -9.29 -3.58 -19.96
CA PHE A 178 -9.89 -4.29 -21.07
C PHE A 178 -8.87 -4.22 -22.20
N VAL A 179 -7.93 -5.17 -22.23
CA VAL A 179 -7.13 -5.43 -23.41
C VAL A 179 -8.15 -6.02 -24.37
N PRO A 180 -8.65 -5.28 -25.39
CA PRO A 180 -9.45 -5.93 -26.40
C PRO A 180 -8.59 -7.06 -26.95
N GLU A 181 -9.06 -8.30 -26.81
CA GLU A 181 -8.45 -9.41 -27.50
C GLU A 181 -8.27 -8.97 -28.96
N PRO A 182 -7.06 -9.10 -29.55
CA PRO A 182 -6.96 -8.96 -30.98
C PRO A 182 -8.00 -9.92 -31.55
N ILE A 183 -8.94 -9.42 -32.36
CA ILE A 183 -9.98 -10.19 -33.01
C ILE A 183 -9.26 -11.31 -33.78
N ALA A 184 -9.10 -12.45 -33.12
CA ALA A 184 -8.39 -13.59 -33.65
C ALA A 184 -9.42 -14.38 -34.44
N ASP A 185 -9.94 -13.78 -35.49
CA ASP A 185 -10.56 -14.52 -36.60
C ASP A 185 -9.44 -15.15 -37.46
N THR A 186 -8.43 -15.71 -36.80
CA THR A 186 -7.29 -16.41 -37.41
C THR A 186 -7.69 -17.79 -37.93
N GLY A 187 -8.88 -18.28 -37.55
CA GLY A 187 -9.46 -19.50 -38.12
C GLY A 187 -9.83 -19.35 -39.61
N ASN A 188 -10.24 -18.16 -40.05
CA ASN A 188 -10.65 -17.94 -41.44
C ASN A 188 -9.46 -17.61 -42.35
N LEU A 189 -8.45 -16.90 -41.85
CA LEU A 189 -7.23 -16.61 -42.61
C LEU A 189 -6.36 -17.86 -42.84
N ALA A 190 -6.22 -18.75 -41.86
CA ALA A 190 -5.47 -20.00 -42.05
C ALA A 190 -6.10 -20.91 -43.11
N ASN A 191 -7.44 -20.99 -43.16
CA ASN A 191 -8.14 -21.76 -44.20
C ASN A 191 -8.00 -21.14 -45.60
N ILE A 192 -7.97 -19.80 -45.71
CA ILE A 192 -7.73 -19.13 -46.99
C ILE A 192 -6.31 -19.41 -47.49
N PHE A 193 -5.29 -19.35 -46.62
CA PHE A 193 -3.91 -19.64 -47.01
C PHE A 193 -3.69 -21.10 -47.39
N ILE A 194 -4.25 -22.06 -46.64
CA ILE A 194 -4.16 -23.49 -46.95
C ILE A 194 -4.85 -23.80 -48.30
N CYS A 195 -6.05 -23.27 -48.52
CA CYS A 195 -6.77 -23.44 -49.79
C CYS A 195 -6.02 -22.83 -50.98
N LEU A 196 -5.35 -21.67 -50.81
CA LEU A 196 -4.58 -21.04 -51.88
C LEU A 196 -3.35 -21.87 -52.28
N THR A 197 -2.63 -22.46 -51.30
CA THR A 197 -1.47 -23.32 -51.57
C THR A 197 -1.85 -24.63 -52.28
N ILE A 198 -3.00 -25.23 -51.94
CA ILE A 198 -3.46 -26.47 -52.59
C ILE A 198 -3.85 -26.20 -54.05
N ILE A 199 -4.48 -25.06 -54.35
CA ILE A 199 -4.85 -24.69 -55.73
C ILE A 199 -3.59 -24.42 -56.58
N CYS A 200 -2.56 -23.75 -56.03
CA CYS A 200 -1.29 -23.56 -56.74
C CYS A 200 -0.54 -24.87 -57.02
N ALA A 201 -0.58 -25.84 -56.09
CA ALA A 201 0.07 -27.14 -56.28
C ALA A 201 -0.63 -28.00 -57.35
N ILE A 202 -1.97 -27.96 -57.42
CA ILE A 202 -2.74 -28.68 -58.44
C ILE A 202 -2.60 -28.02 -59.82
N GLY A 203 -2.53 -26.68 -59.87
CA GLY A 203 -2.29 -25.94 -61.12
C GLY A 203 -0.93 -26.22 -61.77
N LEU A 204 0.11 -26.48 -60.98
CA LEU A 204 1.44 -26.85 -61.49
C LEU A 204 1.51 -28.31 -61.97
N LEU A 205 0.73 -29.23 -61.39
CA LEU A 205 0.66 -30.62 -61.83
C LEU A 205 -0.12 -30.79 -63.15
N MET A 206 -1.06 -29.89 -63.47
CA MET A 206 -1.82 -29.91 -64.73
C MET A 206 -1.09 -29.29 -65.94
N ILE A 207 0.09 -28.67 -65.74
CA ILE A 207 0.93 -28.13 -66.82
C ILE A 207 2.11 -29.08 -67.16
N SER A 208 2.28 -30.18 -66.40
CA SER A 208 3.37 -31.15 -66.55
C SER A 208 2.93 -32.54 -67.07
N VAL A 209 1.83 -32.62 -67.82
CA VAL A 209 1.44 -33.80 -68.62
C VAL A 209 1.12 -33.37 -70.05
#